data_AF-A0A8B7PL67-F1
#
_entry.id   AF-A0A8B7PL67-F1
#
_cell.length_a   1.000
_cell.length_b   1.000
_cell.length_c   1.000
_cell.angle_alpha   90.00
_cell.angle_beta   90.00
_cell.angle_gamma   90.00
#
_symmetry.space_group_name_H-M   'P 1'
#
loop_
_entity.id
_entity.type
_entity.pdbx_description
1 polymer ?
#
loop_
_entity_poly.entity_id
_entity_poly.type
_entity_poly.pdbx_seq_one_letter_code
_entity_poly.pdbx_strand_id
1 'polypeptide(L)'
;MATAETSVGVIFRMLFASYLLDTPKTDMNFKSISCQPDVSVCYDIYGQQEEFALTAPWSGTADRPMTLIPFSPAQLNTTFLLTSSPNQTLPLVLDLHNKTVLYKAPLNLDGKVYLITHGYRSNGSSSWAKLLTGELMRANSSNNVVVVNWSKGANVDYAQSVANIRVVARQLAFLINSLQVIQGIPSHSFHLIGHSLGAHVCGIAGTYLKQRYGTTIQRITGLDPAHPLHGAPELITRLDPSDAAFVDVIHTDNYAILGFPMTVGIMNPIGHLDFYPNGGGPQPGCIGEDIKCSHARAIQFFIESVRQECSFLAVRCPSHQMLLKGECWGCKPPHECSEMGLRTVPMDLPVNSKFFLLTHDSSPYCGHHYLVTITVSNSTVAADHDGEFGLLYLTLEGFSSTSNPISLTPTTEYYSAGSVHQYVVLASNVGQLRKVRITFRYPGPSFNPMSWRLQEPRLFLSKVTVQLLGAETSYEFCFDASEQRSGLEYVLTPNDICRCSASSNCSTTKLNVPLLNKTQSSFTDSVIF
;
A
#
# COMPACT_ATOMS: atom_id res chain seq x y z
N MET A 1 -35.69 -21.06 8.29
CA MET A 1 -35.65 -22.53 8.50
C MET A 1 -34.19 -22.97 8.45
N ALA A 2 -33.50 -22.90 9.58
CA ALA A 2 -32.15 -23.43 9.73
C ALA A 2 -32.29 -24.90 10.16
N THR A 3 -31.87 -25.82 9.31
CA THR A 3 -31.95 -27.25 9.57
C THR A 3 -31.01 -27.62 10.71
N ALA A 4 -31.55 -28.25 11.75
CA ALA A 4 -30.77 -28.91 12.78
C ALA A 4 -29.89 -29.99 12.13
N GLU A 5 -28.59 -29.75 12.03
CA GLU A 5 -27.64 -30.82 11.73
C GLU A 5 -27.72 -31.86 12.85
N THR A 6 -28.06 -33.10 12.51
CA THR A 6 -28.08 -34.20 13.46
C THR A 6 -26.66 -34.43 14.00
N SER A 7 -26.52 -34.80 15.29
CA SER A 7 -25.20 -35.08 15.89
C SER A 7 -24.38 -36.12 15.11
N VAL A 8 -25.05 -37.01 14.36
CA VAL A 8 -24.43 -37.98 13.46
C VAL A 8 -23.76 -37.31 12.24
N GLY A 9 -24.40 -36.30 11.64
CA GLY A 9 -23.84 -35.53 10.53
C GLY A 9 -22.61 -34.72 10.92
N VAL A 10 -22.62 -34.17 12.14
CA VAL A 10 -21.45 -33.48 12.74
C VAL A 10 -20.30 -34.44 12.98
N ILE A 11 -20.56 -35.60 13.59
CA ILE A 11 -19.53 -36.63 13.83
C ILE A 11 -18.95 -37.14 12.50
N PHE A 12 -19.79 -37.39 11.49
CA PHE A 12 -19.33 -37.82 10.18
C PHE A 12 -18.46 -36.77 9.49
N ARG A 13 -18.86 -35.49 9.53
CA ARG A 13 -18.04 -34.37 9.03
C ARG A 13 -16.71 -34.25 9.78
N MET A 14 -16.68 -34.40 11.10
CA MET A 14 -15.43 -34.35 11.87
C MET A 14 -14.52 -35.56 11.60
N LEU A 15 -15.07 -36.77 11.47
CA LEU A 15 -14.31 -37.96 11.13
C LEU A 15 -13.76 -37.88 9.71
N PHE A 16 -14.55 -37.39 8.77
CA PHE A 16 -14.14 -37.18 7.38
C PHE A 16 -13.11 -36.05 7.26
N ALA A 17 -13.27 -34.94 7.98
CA ALA A 17 -12.28 -33.87 8.04
C ALA A 17 -10.98 -34.34 8.71
N SER A 18 -11.09 -35.17 9.75
CA SER A 18 -9.91 -35.78 10.40
C SER A 18 -9.18 -36.69 9.43
N TYR A 19 -9.91 -37.56 8.73
CA TYR A 19 -9.37 -38.40 7.66
C TYR A 19 -8.69 -37.56 6.58
N LEU A 20 -9.35 -36.53 6.06
CA LEU A 20 -8.79 -35.65 5.02
C LEU A 20 -7.55 -34.86 5.46
N LEU A 21 -7.41 -34.53 6.73
CA LEU A 21 -6.20 -33.90 7.28
C LEU A 21 -5.06 -34.89 7.48
N ASP A 22 -5.41 -36.15 7.77
CA ASP A 22 -4.45 -37.24 8.00
C ASP A 22 -4.06 -37.92 6.66
N THR A 23 -4.87 -37.78 5.61
CA THR A 23 -4.57 -38.28 4.25
C THR A 23 -3.97 -37.20 3.34
N PRO A 24 -2.79 -37.41 2.74
CA PRO A 24 -2.23 -36.47 1.77
C PRO A 24 -3.11 -36.37 0.51
N LYS A 25 -3.44 -35.13 0.09
CA LYS A 25 -4.42 -34.85 -0.96
C LYS A 25 -3.96 -35.05 -2.41
N THR A 26 -2.81 -35.64 -2.69
CA THR A 26 -2.35 -35.85 -4.08
C THR A 26 -1.48 -37.08 -4.28
N ASP A 27 -1.73 -37.81 -5.38
CA ASP A 27 -0.88 -38.81 -6.06
C ASP A 27 0.44 -38.22 -6.64
N MET A 28 0.97 -37.16 -6.03
CA MET A 28 2.31 -36.67 -6.35
C MET A 28 3.27 -37.37 -5.40
N ASN A 29 3.97 -38.41 -5.89
CA ASN A 29 5.20 -39.00 -5.36
C ASN A 29 5.73 -38.30 -4.09
N PHE A 30 5.07 -38.52 -2.95
CA PHE A 30 5.57 -38.03 -1.67
C PHE A 30 6.75 -38.94 -1.36
N LYS A 31 7.95 -38.51 -1.76
CA LYS A 31 9.18 -39.15 -1.32
C LYS A 31 9.06 -39.28 0.20
N SER A 32 9.25 -40.50 0.71
CA SER A 32 9.35 -40.73 2.14
C SER A 32 10.34 -39.72 2.71
N ILE A 33 9.89 -38.87 3.63
CA ILE A 33 10.74 -37.86 4.26
C ILE A 33 11.88 -38.60 4.96
N SER A 34 13.10 -38.39 4.47
CA SER A 34 14.30 -39.00 5.01
C SER A 34 15.08 -37.91 5.73
N CYS A 35 14.92 -37.86 7.05
CA CYS A 35 15.60 -36.87 7.88
C CYS A 35 17.08 -37.23 7.94
N GLN A 36 17.88 -36.55 7.13
CA GLN A 36 19.33 -36.66 7.13
C GLN A 36 19.91 -35.54 8.00
N PRO A 37 20.55 -35.86 9.15
CA PRO A 37 20.97 -34.86 10.15
C PRO A 37 21.89 -33.76 9.61
N ASP A 38 22.70 -34.08 8.60
CA ASP A 38 23.72 -33.16 8.08
C ASP A 38 23.19 -32.18 7.03
N VAL A 39 22.01 -32.45 6.45
CA VAL A 39 21.43 -31.65 5.34
C VAL A 39 20.02 -31.15 5.60
N SER A 40 19.36 -31.63 6.67
CA SER A 40 17.97 -31.29 6.98
C SER A 40 17.69 -31.41 8.48
N VAL A 41 16.69 -30.65 8.96
CA VAL A 41 16.04 -30.90 10.25
C VAL A 41 14.58 -31.25 10.02
N CYS A 42 14.04 -32.17 10.83
CA CYS A 42 12.64 -32.55 10.75
C CYS A 42 11.89 -32.20 12.03
N TYR A 43 10.67 -31.71 11.88
CA TYR A 43 9.77 -31.43 12.98
C TYR A 43 8.42 -32.08 12.74
N ASP A 44 7.76 -32.48 13.84
CA ASP A 44 6.34 -32.77 13.82
C ASP A 44 5.57 -31.44 13.92
N ILE A 45 4.80 -31.14 12.89
CA ILE A 45 3.89 -29.99 12.81
C ILE A 45 2.47 -30.53 12.76
N TYR A 46 1.82 -30.56 13.94
CA TYR A 46 0.42 -30.96 14.11
C TYR A 46 0.10 -32.39 13.60
N GLY A 47 1.02 -33.34 13.82
CA GLY A 47 0.91 -34.73 13.40
C GLY A 47 1.48 -35.00 12.01
N GLN A 48 2.06 -33.99 11.35
CA GLN A 48 2.71 -34.12 10.05
C GLN A 48 4.21 -33.95 10.20
N GLN A 49 4.98 -34.94 9.74
CA GLN A 49 6.43 -34.84 9.70
C GLN A 49 6.83 -33.90 8.56
N GLU A 50 7.59 -32.85 8.88
CA GLU A 50 8.01 -31.80 7.95
C GLU A 50 9.52 -31.69 7.92
N GLU A 51 10.09 -31.60 6.71
CA GLU A 51 11.53 -31.47 6.48
C GLU A 51 11.92 -30.02 6.15
N PHE A 52 13.00 -29.56 6.76
CA PHE A 52 13.61 -28.25 6.52
C PHE A 52 15.07 -28.43 6.12
N ALA A 53 15.34 -28.30 4.81
CA ALA A 53 16.71 -28.35 4.29
C ALA A 53 17.61 -27.27 4.93
N LEU A 54 18.84 -27.64 5.25
CA LEU A 54 19.92 -26.80 5.79
C LEU A 54 20.96 -26.44 4.70
N THR A 55 20.55 -26.58 3.44
CA THR A 55 21.36 -26.33 2.24
C THR A 55 20.69 -25.26 1.36
N ALA A 56 21.33 -24.92 0.24
CA ALA A 56 20.78 -23.97 -0.72
C ALA A 56 19.35 -24.36 -1.17
N PRO A 57 18.44 -23.39 -1.35
CA PRO A 57 18.66 -21.94 -1.27
C PRO A 57 18.46 -21.35 0.15
N TRP A 58 18.30 -22.19 1.17
CA TRP A 58 17.98 -21.73 2.52
C TRP A 58 19.21 -21.26 3.32
N SER A 59 20.38 -21.75 2.96
CA SER A 59 21.67 -21.43 3.59
C SER A 59 22.83 -21.79 2.66
N GLY A 60 24.04 -21.34 3.00
CA GLY A 60 25.25 -21.59 2.22
C GLY A 60 25.29 -20.83 0.88
N THR A 61 24.47 -19.79 0.71
CA THR A 61 24.47 -18.92 -0.48
C THR A 61 25.10 -17.56 -0.17
N ALA A 62 25.40 -16.77 -1.19
CA ALA A 62 25.95 -15.42 -1.00
C ALA A 62 25.02 -14.53 -0.14
N ASP A 63 23.71 -14.61 -0.38
CA ASP A 63 22.71 -13.87 0.39
C ASP A 63 22.41 -14.49 1.76
N ARG A 64 22.68 -15.79 1.96
CA ARG A 64 22.44 -16.52 3.22
C ARG A 64 23.65 -17.38 3.57
N PRO A 65 24.77 -16.77 4.02
CA PRO A 65 26.03 -17.49 4.20
C PRO A 65 26.00 -18.45 5.41
N MET A 66 25.17 -18.15 6.41
CA MET A 66 25.08 -18.94 7.64
C MET A 66 24.09 -20.09 7.49
N THR A 67 24.51 -21.30 7.88
CA THR A 67 23.60 -22.44 8.08
C THR A 67 22.96 -22.33 9.45
N LEU A 68 21.67 -21.99 9.48
CA LEU A 68 20.90 -21.84 10.71
C LEU A 68 19.75 -22.84 10.73
N ILE A 69 19.67 -23.57 11.83
CA ILE A 69 18.58 -24.52 12.07
C ILE A 69 17.38 -23.71 12.55
N PRO A 70 16.23 -23.75 11.87
CA PRO A 70 15.03 -23.06 12.34
C PRO A 70 14.60 -23.64 13.68
N PHE A 71 14.09 -22.81 14.58
CA PHE A 71 13.57 -23.27 15.87
C PHE A 71 12.41 -24.25 15.69
N SER A 72 12.28 -25.20 16.62
CA SER A 72 11.17 -26.15 16.63
C SER A 72 9.83 -25.44 16.90
N PRO A 73 8.69 -26.05 16.51
CA PRO A 73 7.36 -25.49 16.80
C PRO A 73 7.16 -25.13 18.28
N ALA A 74 7.68 -25.94 19.20
CA ALA A 74 7.60 -25.69 20.64
C ALA A 74 8.42 -24.46 21.08
N GLN A 75 9.60 -24.27 20.51
CA GLN A 75 10.43 -23.09 20.77
C GLN A 75 9.80 -21.80 20.22
N LEU A 76 9.22 -21.87 19.02
CA LEU A 76 8.52 -20.75 18.39
C LEU A 76 7.24 -20.37 19.15
N ASN A 77 6.52 -21.38 19.66
CA ASN A 77 5.25 -21.22 20.38
C ASN A 77 4.28 -20.30 19.62
N THR A 78 4.16 -20.53 18.31
CA THR A 78 3.28 -19.79 17.42
C THR A 78 1.83 -19.94 17.89
N THR A 79 1.13 -18.83 18.01
CA THR A 79 -0.28 -18.78 18.44
C THR A 79 -1.11 -18.07 17.38
N PHE A 80 -2.33 -18.57 17.16
CA PHE A 80 -3.28 -18.05 16.19
C PHE A 80 -4.47 -17.47 16.93
N LEU A 81 -4.61 -16.15 16.89
CA LEU A 81 -5.54 -15.39 17.71
C LEU A 81 -6.72 -14.90 16.86
N LEU A 82 -7.87 -15.57 16.97
CA LEU A 82 -9.09 -15.27 16.21
C LEU A 82 -9.92 -14.18 16.89
N THR A 83 -10.27 -13.16 16.11
CA THR A 83 -11.34 -12.21 16.37
C THR A 83 -12.40 -12.36 15.28
N SER A 84 -13.64 -12.62 15.67
CA SER A 84 -14.78 -12.88 14.76
C SER A 84 -16.00 -12.02 15.03
N SER A 85 -15.94 -11.19 16.09
CA SER A 85 -17.00 -10.25 16.44
C SER A 85 -16.41 -8.92 16.89
N PRO A 86 -16.98 -7.76 16.49
CA PRO A 86 -16.56 -6.45 16.98
C PRO A 86 -16.69 -6.31 18.51
N ASN A 87 -17.60 -7.07 19.13
CA ASN A 87 -17.84 -7.03 20.58
C ASN A 87 -16.94 -8.00 21.37
N GLN A 88 -16.05 -8.72 20.69
CA GLN A 88 -15.15 -9.69 21.31
C GLN A 88 -14.04 -8.95 22.07
N THR A 89 -13.99 -9.14 23.40
CA THR A 89 -13.01 -8.46 24.26
C THR A 89 -11.63 -9.11 24.23
N LEU A 90 -11.56 -10.43 24.05
CA LEU A 90 -10.32 -11.19 23.98
C LEU A 90 -10.33 -12.15 22.78
N PRO A 91 -9.23 -12.27 22.04
CA PRO A 91 -9.15 -13.20 20.92
C PRO A 91 -9.24 -14.66 21.41
N LEU A 92 -9.88 -15.51 20.59
CA LEU A 92 -9.92 -16.95 20.80
C LEU A 92 -8.66 -17.58 20.22
N VAL A 93 -7.98 -18.44 20.99
CA VAL A 93 -6.83 -19.18 20.47
C VAL A 93 -7.33 -20.35 19.61
N LEU A 94 -6.93 -20.37 18.34
CA LEU A 94 -7.14 -21.53 17.46
C LEU A 94 -6.05 -22.57 17.72
N ASP A 95 -6.41 -23.59 18.50
CA ASP A 95 -5.51 -24.71 18.80
C ASP A 95 -5.55 -25.76 17.69
N LEU A 96 -4.44 -25.89 16.97
CA LEU A 96 -4.28 -26.81 15.86
C LEU A 96 -4.04 -28.26 16.30
N HIS A 97 -3.69 -28.51 17.57
CA HIS A 97 -3.67 -29.86 18.13
C HIS A 97 -5.07 -30.37 18.47
N ASN A 98 -6.05 -29.46 18.59
CA ASN A 98 -7.41 -29.79 18.99
C ASN A 98 -8.41 -29.49 17.86
N LYS A 99 -8.65 -30.49 17.00
CA LYS A 99 -9.62 -30.41 15.88
C LYS A 99 -11.03 -30.00 16.35
N THR A 100 -11.42 -30.29 17.60
CA THR A 100 -12.72 -29.87 18.16
C THR A 100 -12.80 -28.36 18.39
N VAL A 101 -11.71 -27.74 18.84
CA VAL A 101 -11.62 -26.28 19.00
C VAL A 101 -11.77 -25.60 17.65
N LEU A 102 -11.09 -26.11 16.62
CA LEU A 102 -11.23 -25.62 15.25
C LEU A 102 -12.66 -25.76 14.75
N TYR A 103 -13.31 -26.91 14.95
CA TYR A 103 -14.69 -27.15 14.53
C TYR A 103 -15.70 -26.22 15.22
N LYS A 104 -15.51 -25.95 16.52
CA LYS A 104 -16.39 -25.07 17.30
C LYS A 104 -16.01 -23.59 17.24
N ALA A 105 -14.98 -23.23 16.48
CA ALA A 105 -14.56 -21.85 16.35
C ALA A 105 -15.71 -21.00 15.77
N PRO A 106 -16.01 -19.83 16.34
CA PRO A 106 -17.13 -18.98 15.92
C PRO A 106 -16.79 -18.22 14.63
N LEU A 107 -16.49 -18.93 13.55
CA LEU A 107 -16.11 -18.34 12.27
C LEU A 107 -17.36 -17.94 11.48
N ASN A 108 -17.36 -16.71 10.95
CA ASN A 108 -18.36 -16.24 10.02
C ASN A 108 -18.04 -16.77 8.61
N LEU A 109 -18.75 -17.80 8.15
CA LEU A 109 -18.44 -18.50 6.90
C LEU A 109 -18.69 -17.67 5.63
N ASP A 110 -19.59 -16.68 5.71
CA ASP A 110 -19.89 -15.76 4.61
C ASP A 110 -18.87 -14.61 4.49
N GLY A 111 -17.98 -14.48 5.48
CA GLY A 111 -17.01 -13.39 5.57
C GLY A 111 -15.63 -13.72 4.98
N LYS A 112 -14.79 -12.70 4.92
CA LYS A 112 -13.36 -12.86 4.62
C LYS A 112 -12.61 -13.36 5.85
N VAL A 113 -11.53 -14.09 5.61
CA VAL A 113 -10.58 -14.52 6.65
C VAL A 113 -9.26 -13.79 6.40
N TYR A 114 -9.01 -12.75 7.21
CA TYR A 114 -7.76 -12.01 7.22
C TYR A 114 -6.77 -12.69 8.15
N LEU A 115 -5.60 -13.07 7.63
CA LEU A 115 -4.52 -13.60 8.46
C LEU A 115 -3.40 -12.57 8.52
N ILE A 116 -3.22 -11.95 9.68
CA ILE A 116 -2.26 -10.86 9.90
C ILE A 116 -1.02 -11.41 10.58
N THR A 117 0.16 -11.18 10.01
CA THR A 117 1.43 -11.60 10.61
C THR A 117 2.40 -10.43 10.77
N HIS A 118 3.02 -10.37 11.95
CA HIS A 118 4.02 -9.38 12.29
C HIS A 118 5.41 -9.77 11.77
N GLY A 119 6.38 -8.85 11.86
CA GLY A 119 7.76 -9.05 11.45
C GLY A 119 8.76 -9.17 12.60
N TYR A 120 10.02 -8.86 12.27
CA TYR A 120 11.17 -8.85 13.19
C TYR A 120 10.95 -7.90 14.37
N ARG A 121 11.39 -8.30 15.57
CA ARG A 121 11.28 -7.51 16.81
C ARG A 121 9.86 -6.99 17.11
N SER A 122 8.85 -7.75 16.69
CA SER A 122 7.44 -7.43 16.87
C SER A 122 6.69 -8.61 17.52
N ASN A 123 5.39 -8.44 17.73
CA ASN A 123 4.52 -9.47 18.32
C ASN A 123 3.06 -9.28 17.87
N GLY A 124 2.24 -10.32 18.03
CA GLY A 124 0.81 -10.27 17.65
C GLY A 124 -0.09 -9.44 18.56
N SER A 125 0.41 -8.96 19.70
CA SER A 125 -0.33 -8.09 20.63
C SER A 125 0.02 -6.61 20.46
N SER A 126 0.78 -6.27 19.41
CA SER A 126 1.20 -4.90 19.09
C SER A 126 -0.02 -3.98 18.90
N SER A 127 0.16 -2.69 19.17
CA SER A 127 -0.89 -1.69 19.00
C SER A 127 -1.42 -1.66 17.56
N TRP A 128 -0.53 -1.79 16.57
CA TRP A 128 -0.92 -1.79 15.16
C TRP A 128 -1.72 -3.04 14.77
N ALA A 129 -1.40 -4.22 15.30
CA ALA A 129 -2.14 -5.44 14.97
C ALA A 129 -3.57 -5.38 15.55
N LYS A 130 -3.71 -4.85 16.78
CA LYS A 130 -5.02 -4.58 17.39
C LYS A 130 -5.82 -3.54 16.60
N LEU A 131 -5.18 -2.46 16.19
CA LEU A 131 -5.82 -1.41 15.40
C LEU A 131 -6.30 -1.94 14.05
N LEU A 132 -5.43 -2.65 13.31
CA LEU A 132 -5.82 -3.26 12.04
C LEU A 132 -6.95 -4.27 12.21
N THR A 133 -6.90 -5.10 13.25
CA THR A 133 -7.99 -6.03 13.58
C THR A 133 -9.29 -5.28 13.80
N GLY A 134 -9.29 -4.22 14.60
CA GLY A 134 -10.48 -3.40 14.86
C GLY A 134 -11.05 -2.75 13.60
N GLU A 135 -10.20 -2.17 12.76
CA GLU A 135 -10.64 -1.54 11.50
C GLU A 135 -11.21 -2.57 10.51
N LEU A 136 -10.60 -3.75 10.39
CA LEU A 136 -11.13 -4.83 9.54
C LEU A 136 -12.48 -5.33 10.05
N MET A 137 -12.65 -5.50 11.37
CA MET A 137 -13.94 -5.88 11.96
C MET A 137 -15.00 -4.79 11.78
N ARG A 138 -14.61 -3.51 11.79
CA ARG A 138 -15.51 -2.37 11.54
C ARG A 138 -15.90 -2.26 10.07
N ALA A 139 -14.97 -2.54 9.16
CA ALA A 139 -15.21 -2.49 7.72
C ALA A 139 -16.28 -3.50 7.27
N ASN A 140 -16.30 -4.69 7.89
CA ASN A 140 -17.38 -5.65 7.73
C ASN A 140 -17.46 -6.55 8.98
N SER A 141 -18.61 -6.55 9.66
CA SER A 141 -18.83 -7.32 10.89
C SER A 141 -18.77 -8.83 10.70
N SER A 142 -18.91 -9.32 9.46
CA SER A 142 -18.75 -10.74 9.12
C SER A 142 -17.30 -11.14 8.92
N ASN A 143 -16.33 -10.22 9.01
CA ASN A 143 -14.92 -10.58 8.87
C ASN A 143 -14.45 -11.49 10.00
N ASN A 144 -13.48 -12.35 9.68
CA ASN A 144 -12.71 -13.11 10.64
C ASN A 144 -11.27 -12.63 10.54
N VAL A 145 -10.67 -12.23 11.65
CA VAL A 145 -9.29 -11.77 11.71
C VAL A 145 -8.49 -12.70 12.60
N VAL A 146 -7.46 -13.34 12.04
CA VAL A 146 -6.55 -14.21 12.76
C VAL A 146 -5.17 -13.56 12.82
N VAL A 147 -4.73 -13.19 14.02
CA VAL A 147 -3.36 -12.70 14.22
C VAL A 147 -2.42 -13.86 14.47
N VAL A 148 -1.38 -13.96 13.65
CA VAL A 148 -0.30 -14.94 13.74
C VAL A 148 0.79 -14.36 14.65
N ASN A 149 0.88 -14.87 15.87
CA ASN A 149 1.86 -14.42 16.85
C ASN A 149 2.98 -15.44 16.98
N TRP A 150 4.14 -15.11 16.43
CA TRP A 150 5.38 -15.90 16.45
C TRP A 150 6.51 -15.14 17.17
N SER A 151 6.15 -14.31 18.15
CA SER A 151 7.05 -13.37 18.81
C SER A 151 8.33 -13.99 19.39
N LYS A 152 8.29 -15.21 19.93
CA LYS A 152 9.51 -15.89 20.43
C LYS A 152 10.54 -16.11 19.31
N GLY A 153 10.09 -16.45 18.12
CA GLY A 153 10.94 -16.64 16.95
C GLY A 153 11.34 -15.34 16.24
N ALA A 154 10.61 -14.24 16.47
CA ALA A 154 10.85 -12.94 15.85
C ALA A 154 11.78 -12.02 16.66
N ASN A 155 11.95 -12.29 17.96
CA ASN A 155 12.70 -11.44 18.90
C ASN A 155 14.08 -12.02 19.25
N VAL A 156 14.70 -12.73 18.29
CA VAL A 156 16.06 -13.26 18.39
C VAL A 156 16.98 -12.54 17.38
N ASP A 157 18.15 -13.09 17.07
CA ASP A 157 19.00 -12.56 16.01
C ASP A 157 18.27 -12.58 14.65
N TYR A 158 18.55 -11.59 13.80
CA TYR A 158 17.83 -11.41 12.55
C TYR A 158 17.94 -12.63 11.63
N ALA A 159 19.15 -13.17 11.44
CA ALA A 159 19.36 -14.34 10.60
C ALA A 159 18.63 -15.58 11.14
N GLN A 160 18.57 -15.75 12.47
CA GLN A 160 17.79 -16.82 13.08
C GLN A 160 16.28 -16.59 12.89
N SER A 161 15.82 -15.34 12.96
CA SER A 161 14.43 -14.99 12.67
C SER A 161 14.04 -15.33 11.22
N VAL A 162 14.96 -15.10 10.27
CA VAL A 162 14.81 -15.52 8.85
C VAL A 162 14.77 -17.04 8.69
N ALA A 163 15.53 -17.80 9.49
CA ALA A 163 15.38 -19.25 9.49
C ALA A 163 14.00 -19.66 10.03
N ASN A 164 13.58 -19.04 11.14
CA ASN A 164 12.35 -19.36 11.88
C ASN A 164 11.07 -19.17 11.05
N ILE A 165 11.00 -18.17 10.16
CA ILE A 165 9.79 -17.93 9.34
C ILE A 165 9.38 -19.14 8.50
N ARG A 166 10.32 -20.05 8.18
CA ARG A 166 10.04 -21.29 7.44
C ARG A 166 9.06 -22.19 8.19
N VAL A 167 9.29 -22.39 9.49
CA VAL A 167 8.44 -23.21 10.34
C VAL A 167 7.11 -22.50 10.61
N VAL A 168 7.14 -21.19 10.87
CA VAL A 168 5.91 -20.38 11.05
C VAL A 168 5.02 -20.45 9.81
N ALA A 169 5.60 -20.39 8.61
CA ALA A 169 4.87 -20.49 7.36
C ALA A 169 4.20 -21.88 7.17
N ARG A 170 4.88 -22.97 7.57
CA ARG A 170 4.26 -24.31 7.59
C ARG A 170 3.09 -24.38 8.57
N GLN A 171 3.23 -23.82 9.77
CA GLN A 171 2.14 -23.76 10.75
C GLN A 171 0.95 -22.94 10.23
N LEU A 172 1.21 -21.80 9.58
CA LEU A 172 0.19 -20.95 8.97
C LEU A 172 -0.54 -21.65 7.83
N ALA A 173 0.18 -22.32 6.94
CA ALA A 173 -0.40 -23.07 5.84
C ALA A 173 -1.25 -24.25 6.35
N PHE A 174 -0.79 -24.95 7.40
CA PHE A 174 -1.58 -26.00 8.05
C PHE A 174 -2.87 -25.45 8.65
N LEU A 175 -2.85 -24.28 9.30
CA LEU A 175 -4.06 -23.61 9.78
C LEU A 175 -5.05 -23.37 8.63
N ILE A 176 -4.58 -22.76 7.54
CA ILE A 176 -5.44 -22.44 6.40
C ILE A 176 -6.07 -23.71 5.83
N ASN A 177 -5.27 -24.76 5.59
CA ASN A 177 -5.80 -26.05 5.13
C ASN A 177 -6.79 -26.67 6.13
N SER A 178 -6.53 -26.56 7.43
CA SER A 178 -7.44 -27.04 8.49
C SER A 178 -8.77 -26.30 8.48
N LEU A 179 -8.76 -24.98 8.31
CA LEU A 179 -9.97 -24.18 8.15
C LEU A 179 -10.73 -24.56 6.87
N GLN A 180 -10.06 -24.82 5.76
CA GLN A 180 -10.72 -25.28 4.54
C GLN A 180 -11.38 -26.64 4.73
N VAL A 181 -10.67 -27.60 5.34
CA VAL A 181 -11.15 -28.99 5.48
C VAL A 181 -12.21 -29.14 6.56
N ILE A 182 -12.05 -28.47 7.70
CA ILE A 182 -12.96 -28.61 8.86
C ILE A 182 -14.17 -27.68 8.72
N GLN A 183 -13.96 -26.42 8.32
CA GLN A 183 -15.00 -25.40 8.27
C GLN A 183 -15.61 -25.22 6.88
N GLY A 184 -14.99 -25.78 5.84
CA GLY A 184 -15.45 -25.60 4.46
C GLY A 184 -15.20 -24.19 3.91
N ILE A 185 -14.30 -23.42 4.52
CA ILE A 185 -13.99 -22.05 4.06
C ILE A 185 -13.31 -22.14 2.69
N PRO A 186 -13.81 -21.44 1.66
CA PRO A 186 -13.23 -21.51 0.33
C PRO A 186 -11.90 -20.75 0.25
N SER A 187 -11.02 -21.15 -0.68
CA SER A 187 -9.69 -20.53 -0.84
C SER A 187 -9.77 -19.03 -1.18
N HIS A 188 -10.83 -18.61 -1.88
CA HIS A 188 -11.06 -17.21 -2.27
C HIS A 188 -11.43 -16.29 -1.08
N SER A 189 -11.70 -16.85 0.10
CA SER A 189 -12.02 -16.08 1.32
C SER A 189 -10.78 -15.64 2.10
N PHE A 190 -9.61 -16.23 1.84
CA PHE A 190 -8.38 -15.93 2.57
C PHE A 190 -7.62 -14.73 1.99
N HIS A 191 -7.28 -13.79 2.87
CA HIS A 191 -6.37 -12.66 2.58
C HIS A 191 -5.29 -12.61 3.65
N LEU A 192 -4.04 -12.89 3.24
CA LEU A 192 -2.88 -12.83 4.12
C LEU A 192 -2.27 -11.44 4.07
N ILE A 193 -1.99 -10.84 5.22
CA ILE A 193 -1.38 -9.50 5.33
C ILE A 193 -0.14 -9.65 6.20
N GLY A 194 1.04 -9.44 5.62
CA GLY A 194 2.30 -9.62 6.31
C GLY A 194 3.15 -8.37 6.29
N HIS A 195 3.65 -7.94 7.44
CA HIS A 195 4.60 -6.83 7.55
C HIS A 195 6.04 -7.32 7.70
N SER A 196 6.98 -6.71 6.99
CA SER A 196 8.42 -7.02 7.14
C SER A 196 8.70 -8.52 6.87
N LEU A 197 9.37 -9.23 7.78
CA LEU A 197 9.53 -10.69 7.71
C LEU A 197 8.20 -11.46 7.62
N GLY A 198 7.12 -10.89 8.15
CA GLY A 198 5.78 -11.44 8.05
C GLY A 198 5.29 -11.54 6.60
N ALA A 199 5.69 -10.65 5.70
CA ALA A 199 5.35 -10.74 4.27
C ALA A 199 5.91 -12.03 3.65
N HIS A 200 7.13 -12.42 4.04
CA HIS A 200 7.75 -13.67 3.61
C HIS A 200 7.13 -14.90 4.27
N VAL A 201 6.65 -14.79 5.53
CA VAL A 201 5.82 -15.85 6.14
C VAL A 201 4.59 -16.11 5.27
N CYS A 202 3.92 -15.05 4.78
CA CYS A 202 2.76 -15.20 3.91
C CYS A 202 3.10 -15.84 2.56
N GLY A 203 4.19 -15.40 1.92
CA GLY A 203 4.64 -15.97 0.64
C GLY A 203 4.99 -17.45 0.75
N ILE A 204 5.88 -17.80 1.69
CA ILE A 204 6.30 -19.19 1.93
C ILE A 204 5.10 -20.08 2.29
N ALA A 205 4.11 -19.56 3.03
CA ALA A 205 2.88 -20.29 3.31
C ALA A 205 2.03 -20.51 2.05
N GLY A 206 1.92 -19.51 1.18
CA GLY A 206 1.24 -19.59 -0.12
C GLY A 206 1.86 -20.64 -1.05
N THR A 207 3.18 -20.59 -1.24
CA THR A 207 3.92 -21.62 -1.98
C THR A 207 3.67 -23.02 -1.40
N TYR A 208 3.70 -23.17 -0.06
CA TYR A 208 3.47 -24.47 0.56
C TYR A 208 2.04 -24.98 0.41
N LEU A 209 1.03 -24.11 0.55
CA LEU A 209 -0.36 -24.47 0.34
C LEU A 209 -0.57 -25.06 -1.06
N LYS A 210 0.07 -24.45 -2.07
CA LYS A 210 0.02 -24.91 -3.45
C LYS A 210 0.72 -26.26 -3.62
N GLN A 211 1.94 -26.40 -3.12
CA GLN A 211 2.75 -27.62 -3.28
C GLN A 211 2.20 -28.82 -2.49
N ARG A 212 1.76 -28.59 -1.26
CA ARG A 212 1.35 -29.64 -0.32
C ARG A 212 -0.12 -30.01 -0.41
N TYR A 213 -0.98 -29.01 -0.54
CA TYR A 213 -2.43 -29.19 -0.44
C TYR A 213 -3.17 -28.88 -1.74
N GLY A 214 -2.48 -28.44 -2.80
CA GLY A 214 -3.09 -28.07 -4.07
C GLY A 214 -3.96 -26.81 -3.98
N THR A 215 -3.78 -25.99 -2.95
CA THR A 215 -4.60 -24.80 -2.70
C THR A 215 -3.87 -23.54 -3.13
N THR A 216 -4.56 -22.66 -3.86
CA THR A 216 -4.14 -21.27 -4.08
C THR A 216 -5.14 -20.33 -3.40
N ILE A 217 -4.64 -19.51 -2.47
CA ILE A 217 -5.43 -18.50 -1.74
C ILE A 217 -5.67 -17.24 -2.59
N GLN A 218 -6.66 -16.44 -2.21
CA GLN A 218 -7.06 -15.29 -3.02
C GLN A 218 -6.00 -14.21 -3.11
N ARG A 219 -5.46 -13.79 -1.96
CA ARG A 219 -4.67 -12.56 -1.88
C ARG A 219 -3.61 -12.62 -0.80
N ILE A 220 -2.41 -12.14 -1.14
CA ILE A 220 -1.39 -11.75 -0.16
C ILE A 220 -1.10 -10.26 -0.34
N THR A 221 -1.07 -9.51 0.75
CA THR A 221 -0.54 -8.15 0.77
C THR A 221 0.76 -8.10 1.57
N GLY A 222 1.84 -7.70 0.91
CA GLY A 222 3.15 -7.46 1.54
C GLY A 222 3.28 -6.01 1.98
N LEU A 223 3.41 -5.78 3.28
CA LEU A 223 3.64 -4.45 3.86
C LEU A 223 5.13 -4.29 4.13
N ASP A 224 5.80 -3.60 3.23
CA ASP A 224 7.25 -3.35 3.23
C ASP A 224 8.08 -4.62 3.51
N PRO A 225 8.05 -5.64 2.61
CA PRO A 225 8.72 -6.93 2.82
C PRO A 225 10.23 -6.77 3.04
N ALA A 226 10.81 -7.50 4.00
CA ALA A 226 12.19 -7.26 4.42
C ALA A 226 13.24 -7.71 3.38
N HIS A 227 14.23 -6.86 3.09
CA HIS A 227 15.29 -7.13 2.11
C HIS A 227 16.43 -8.01 2.61
N PRO A 228 17.03 -7.78 3.79
CA PRO A 228 18.22 -8.52 4.18
C PRO A 228 17.95 -10.03 4.25
N LEU A 229 18.83 -10.82 3.64
CA LEU A 229 18.71 -12.28 3.47
C LEU A 229 17.53 -12.73 2.58
N HIS A 230 16.93 -11.82 1.80
CA HIS A 230 15.87 -12.12 0.81
C HIS A 230 16.20 -11.56 -0.59
N GLY A 231 17.48 -11.21 -0.83
CA GLY A 231 17.98 -10.82 -2.16
C GLY A 231 18.14 -12.00 -3.14
N ALA A 232 18.05 -13.23 -2.63
CA ALA A 232 18.29 -14.44 -3.39
C ALA A 232 17.33 -14.59 -4.58
N PRO A 233 17.81 -15.08 -5.74
CA PRO A 233 16.98 -15.25 -6.92
C PRO A 233 15.89 -16.31 -6.73
N GLU A 234 16.07 -17.25 -5.80
CA GLU A 234 15.13 -18.34 -5.59
C GLU A 234 13.85 -17.87 -4.89
N LEU A 235 12.76 -17.85 -5.65
CA LEU A 235 11.45 -17.34 -5.24
C LEU A 235 10.91 -18.01 -3.97
N ILE A 236 11.16 -19.31 -3.79
CA ILE A 236 10.72 -20.09 -2.61
C ILE A 236 11.15 -19.48 -1.27
N THR A 237 12.19 -18.63 -1.28
CA THR A 237 12.78 -18.05 -0.09
C THR A 237 12.17 -16.72 0.34
N ARG A 238 11.25 -16.16 -0.44
CA ARG A 238 10.67 -14.83 -0.23
C ARG A 238 9.20 -14.79 -0.71
N LEU A 239 8.61 -13.60 -0.67
CA LEU A 239 7.31 -13.34 -1.28
C LEU A 239 7.49 -13.14 -2.78
N ASP A 240 6.62 -13.74 -3.58
CA ASP A 240 6.56 -13.54 -5.02
C ASP A 240 5.12 -13.65 -5.57
N PRO A 241 4.86 -13.22 -6.83
CA PRO A 241 3.52 -13.21 -7.41
C PRO A 241 2.85 -14.59 -7.48
N SER A 242 3.61 -15.68 -7.52
CA SER A 242 3.07 -17.04 -7.64
C SER A 242 2.48 -17.62 -6.35
N ASP A 243 2.68 -16.95 -5.21
CA ASP A 243 2.27 -17.39 -3.87
C ASP A 243 0.75 -17.32 -3.63
N ALA A 244 0.03 -16.52 -4.42
CA ALA A 244 -1.43 -16.38 -4.35
C ALA A 244 -2.02 -16.05 -5.72
N ALA A 245 -3.36 -16.09 -5.83
CA ALA A 245 -4.04 -15.65 -7.05
C ALA A 245 -3.82 -14.15 -7.33
N PHE A 246 -3.56 -13.36 -6.28
CA PHE A 246 -3.19 -11.96 -6.38
C PHE A 246 -2.23 -11.58 -5.26
N VAL A 247 -1.20 -10.80 -5.60
CA VAL A 247 -0.20 -10.33 -4.64
C VAL A 247 -0.01 -8.85 -4.88
N ASP A 248 -0.20 -8.03 -3.84
CA ASP A 248 0.06 -6.61 -3.89
C ASP A 248 1.02 -6.18 -2.78
N VAL A 249 1.91 -5.24 -3.08
CA VAL A 249 3.03 -4.89 -2.18
C VAL A 249 3.09 -3.39 -2.00
N ILE A 250 3.28 -2.94 -0.76
CA ILE A 250 3.48 -1.52 -0.42
C ILE A 250 4.93 -1.35 0.04
N HIS A 251 5.71 -0.56 -0.68
CA HIS A 251 7.12 -0.27 -0.41
C HIS A 251 7.25 1.11 0.21
N THR A 252 7.86 1.21 1.39
CA THR A 252 7.96 2.48 2.13
C THR A 252 9.34 2.80 2.66
N ASP A 253 10.32 1.89 2.54
CA ASP A 253 11.64 2.08 3.13
C ASP A 253 12.82 1.88 2.16
N ASN A 254 12.87 2.72 1.12
CA ASN A 254 13.99 2.86 0.19
C ASN A 254 15.00 3.87 0.72
N TYR A 255 15.90 3.41 1.56
CA TYR A 255 16.95 4.22 2.13
C TYR A 255 18.34 3.93 1.57
N ALA A 256 19.07 4.96 1.16
CA ALA A 256 20.47 4.89 0.78
C ALA A 256 21.28 6.01 1.44
N ILE A 257 22.29 5.66 2.24
CA ILE A 257 23.23 6.63 2.81
C ILE A 257 24.50 6.62 1.97
N LEU A 258 24.90 7.79 1.45
CA LEU A 258 26.16 7.95 0.68
C LEU A 258 26.28 6.94 -0.49
N GLY A 259 25.14 6.57 -1.09
CA GLY A 259 25.08 5.58 -2.18
C GLY A 259 25.05 4.11 -1.73
N PHE A 260 25.12 3.82 -0.43
CA PHE A 260 24.99 2.47 0.12
C PHE A 260 23.54 2.21 0.58
N PRO A 261 22.88 1.14 0.10
CA PRO A 261 21.54 0.81 0.53
C PRO A 261 21.55 0.42 2.01
N MET A 262 20.81 1.18 2.83
CA MET A 262 20.48 0.83 4.22
C MET A 262 18.98 0.50 4.35
N THR A 263 18.34 0.14 3.23
CA THR A 263 16.94 -0.28 3.10
C THR A 263 16.64 -1.49 4.00
N VAL A 264 15.58 -1.43 4.79
CA VAL A 264 15.01 -2.64 5.40
C VAL A 264 14.03 -3.30 4.44
N GLY A 265 13.32 -2.54 3.59
CA GLY A 265 12.36 -3.06 2.61
C GLY A 265 12.99 -3.48 1.27
N ILE A 266 12.46 -4.52 0.63
CA ILE A 266 12.79 -4.89 -0.76
C ILE A 266 12.21 -3.81 -1.68
N MET A 267 13.02 -3.28 -2.60
CA MET A 267 12.56 -2.27 -3.56
C MET A 267 12.27 -2.80 -4.96
N ASN A 268 12.80 -3.99 -5.27
CA ASN A 268 12.41 -4.69 -6.47
C ASN A 268 10.91 -5.01 -6.40
N PRO A 269 10.16 -4.87 -7.50
CA PRO A 269 8.78 -5.28 -7.52
C PRO A 269 8.70 -6.82 -7.36
N ILE A 270 7.90 -7.26 -6.41
CA ILE A 270 7.72 -8.68 -6.05
C ILE A 270 6.25 -9.09 -6.00
N GLY A 271 5.33 -8.22 -6.40
CA GLY A 271 3.90 -8.49 -6.50
C GLY A 271 3.39 -8.52 -7.95
N HIS A 272 2.08 -8.71 -8.08
CA HIS A 272 1.38 -8.37 -9.32
C HIS A 272 1.35 -6.83 -9.48
N LEU A 273 0.98 -6.12 -8.40
CA LEU A 273 1.03 -4.66 -8.31
C LEU A 273 1.92 -4.25 -7.13
N ASP A 274 2.86 -3.35 -7.39
CA ASP A 274 3.82 -2.84 -6.42
C ASP A 274 3.66 -1.32 -6.27
N PHE A 275 3.32 -0.87 -5.06
CA PHE A 275 3.02 0.51 -4.74
C PHE A 275 4.19 1.18 -4.02
N TYR A 276 4.55 2.36 -4.49
CA TYR A 276 5.69 3.15 -4.01
C TYR A 276 5.21 4.53 -3.56
N PRO A 277 4.49 4.64 -2.42
CA PRO A 277 4.13 5.93 -1.83
C PRO A 277 5.38 6.77 -1.59
N ASN A 278 5.37 8.00 -2.08
CA ASN A 278 6.48 8.95 -2.02
C ASN A 278 7.77 8.39 -2.65
N GLY A 279 7.62 7.58 -3.70
CA GLY A 279 8.73 6.89 -4.38
C GLY A 279 9.25 5.67 -3.64
N GLY A 280 8.58 5.29 -2.55
CA GLY A 280 8.99 4.22 -1.64
C GLY A 280 10.18 4.58 -0.76
N GLY A 281 10.68 5.82 -0.78
CA GLY A 281 11.81 6.30 0.03
C GLY A 281 11.41 6.79 1.42
N PRO A 282 12.22 7.66 2.06
CA PRO A 282 11.88 8.26 3.34
C PRO A 282 10.48 8.88 3.31
N GLN A 283 9.63 8.45 4.22
CA GLN A 283 8.23 8.85 4.19
C GLN A 283 8.04 10.21 4.86
N PRO A 284 7.14 11.07 4.34
CA PRO A 284 6.82 12.35 4.99
C PRO A 284 6.47 12.16 6.48
N GLY A 285 6.98 13.04 7.33
CA GLY A 285 6.79 12.99 8.79
C GLY A 285 7.75 12.07 9.55
N CYS A 286 8.58 11.28 8.87
CA CYS A 286 9.67 10.53 9.49
C CYS A 286 10.94 11.40 9.57
N ILE A 287 11.21 11.95 10.75
CA ILE A 287 12.33 12.87 11.00
C ILE A 287 13.67 12.12 10.89
N GLY A 288 14.67 12.75 10.25
CA GLY A 288 16.07 12.32 10.35
C GLY A 288 16.34 10.92 9.82
N GLU A 289 15.67 10.55 8.73
CA GLU A 289 15.87 9.26 8.06
C GLU A 289 15.62 8.06 9.00
N ASP A 290 14.61 8.18 9.88
CA ASP A 290 14.18 7.08 10.75
C ASP A 290 13.58 5.94 9.93
N ILE A 291 14.44 4.97 9.61
CA ILE A 291 14.14 3.71 8.92
C ILE A 291 12.97 2.99 9.57
N LYS A 292 12.86 2.98 10.91
CA LYS A 292 11.75 2.28 11.59
C LYS A 292 10.42 2.98 11.36
N CYS A 293 10.42 4.32 11.32
CA CYS A 293 9.24 5.10 11.00
C CYS A 293 8.79 4.83 9.56
N SER A 294 9.70 4.92 8.58
CA SER A 294 9.40 4.65 7.17
C SER A 294 8.95 3.20 6.96
N HIS A 295 9.61 2.23 7.58
CA HIS A 295 9.22 0.82 7.54
C HIS A 295 7.83 0.54 8.15
N ALA A 296 7.43 1.31 9.16
CA ALA A 296 6.10 1.20 9.78
C ALA A 296 4.99 1.89 8.98
N ARG A 297 5.31 2.78 8.03
CA ARG A 297 4.33 3.53 7.24
C ARG A 297 3.47 2.63 6.36
N ALA A 298 4.01 1.54 5.82
CA ALA A 298 3.20 0.57 5.08
C ALA A 298 2.04 0.01 5.91
N ILE A 299 2.24 -0.22 7.22
CA ILE A 299 1.18 -0.63 8.14
C ILE A 299 0.13 0.48 8.28
N GLN A 300 0.58 1.72 8.51
CA GLN A 300 -0.31 2.86 8.74
C GLN A 300 -1.15 3.18 7.51
N PHE A 301 -0.56 3.19 6.32
CA PHE A 301 -1.27 3.38 5.06
C PHE A 301 -2.29 2.27 4.82
N PHE A 302 -1.92 1.01 5.09
CA PHE A 302 -2.87 -0.10 4.95
C PHE A 302 -4.04 0.03 5.93
N ILE A 303 -3.78 0.30 7.22
CA ILE A 303 -4.83 0.54 8.23
C ILE A 303 -5.76 1.66 7.80
N GLU A 304 -5.21 2.79 7.33
CA GLU A 304 -6.04 3.92 6.90
C GLU A 304 -6.85 3.58 5.64
N SER A 305 -6.30 2.80 4.71
CA SER A 305 -7.03 2.33 3.53
C SER A 305 -8.25 1.45 3.89
N VAL A 306 -8.24 0.77 5.04
CA VAL A 306 -9.38 -0.02 5.55
C VAL A 306 -10.53 0.90 5.99
N ARG A 307 -10.23 2.12 6.46
CA ARG A 307 -11.25 3.08 6.93
C ARG A 307 -12.11 3.63 5.80
N GLN A 308 -11.56 3.68 4.59
CA GLN A 308 -12.24 4.12 3.38
C GLN A 308 -12.74 5.57 3.40
N GLU A 309 -12.20 6.42 4.28
CA GLU A 309 -12.53 7.84 4.39
C GLU A 309 -12.02 8.67 3.19
N CYS A 310 -11.05 8.12 2.46
CA CYS A 310 -10.36 8.70 1.33
C CYS A 310 -9.75 7.59 0.44
N SER A 311 -9.08 7.96 -0.64
CA SER A 311 -8.45 7.01 -1.58
C SER A 311 -6.93 7.24 -1.66
N PHE A 312 -6.16 6.16 -1.62
CA PHE A 312 -4.74 6.15 -1.97
C PHE A 312 -4.60 5.83 -3.46
N LEU A 313 -5.07 6.74 -4.31
CA LEU A 313 -5.03 6.54 -5.75
C LEU A 313 -3.59 6.65 -6.24
N ALA A 314 -3.09 5.57 -6.84
CA ALA A 314 -1.74 5.49 -7.37
C ALA A 314 -1.76 5.34 -8.89
N VAL A 315 -0.76 5.91 -9.55
CA VAL A 315 -0.64 5.95 -11.02
C VAL A 315 0.45 4.99 -11.46
N ARG A 316 0.15 4.16 -12.45
CA ARG A 316 1.16 3.33 -13.09
C ARG A 316 2.17 4.21 -13.83
N CYS A 317 3.43 4.07 -13.46
CA CYS A 317 4.49 4.90 -14.00
C CYS A 317 5.83 4.15 -13.97
N PRO A 318 6.77 4.41 -14.90
CA PRO A 318 8.09 3.77 -14.83
C PRO A 318 8.93 4.21 -13.63
N SER A 319 8.77 5.45 -13.16
CA SER A 319 9.51 5.98 -12.01
C SER A 319 8.74 7.09 -11.27
N HIS A 320 9.07 7.28 -9.98
CA HIS A 320 8.51 8.37 -9.18
C HIS A 320 8.81 9.76 -9.77
N GLN A 321 10.00 9.95 -10.35
CA GLN A 321 10.40 11.24 -10.91
C GLN A 321 9.54 11.65 -12.11
N MET A 322 9.16 10.67 -12.95
CA MET A 322 8.26 10.90 -14.08
C MET A 322 6.85 11.26 -13.60
N LEU A 323 6.37 10.63 -12.52
CA LEU A 323 5.11 11.04 -11.88
C LEU A 323 5.20 12.49 -11.40
N LEU A 324 6.24 12.86 -10.66
CA LEU A 324 6.40 14.23 -10.12
C LEU A 324 6.40 15.31 -11.21
N LYS A 325 6.95 14.98 -12.39
CA LYS A 325 6.99 15.85 -13.58
C LYS A 325 5.70 15.85 -14.40
N GLY A 326 4.67 15.09 -14.01
CA GLY A 326 3.42 14.99 -14.75
C GLY A 326 3.50 14.16 -16.03
N GLU A 327 4.59 13.44 -16.26
CA GLU A 327 4.79 12.59 -17.45
C GLU A 327 3.90 11.33 -17.43
N CYS A 328 3.41 10.94 -16.25
CA CYS A 328 2.44 9.86 -16.05
C CYS A 328 1.14 10.44 -15.47
N TRP A 329 0.10 10.62 -16.30
CA TRP A 329 -1.15 11.24 -15.87
C TRP A 329 -2.38 10.69 -16.60
N GLY A 330 -3.55 10.72 -15.94
CA GLY A 330 -4.86 10.56 -16.60
C GLY A 330 -5.60 9.23 -16.38
N CYS A 331 -5.11 8.29 -15.58
CA CYS A 331 -5.79 7.02 -15.22
C CYS A 331 -6.32 6.18 -16.40
N LYS A 332 -5.76 6.37 -17.59
CA LYS A 332 -6.07 5.63 -18.82
C LYS A 332 -4.76 5.03 -19.36
N PRO A 333 -4.81 3.93 -20.13
CA PRO A 333 -3.61 3.36 -20.73
C PRO A 333 -2.77 4.43 -21.45
N PRO A 334 -1.44 4.49 -21.21
CA PRO A 334 -0.60 3.53 -20.50
C PRO A 334 -0.41 3.80 -18.99
N HIS A 335 -1.17 4.74 -18.41
CA HIS A 335 -1.07 5.19 -17.02
C HIS A 335 -2.31 4.80 -16.23
N GLU A 336 -2.60 3.50 -16.15
CA GLU A 336 -3.72 3.02 -15.35
C GLU A 336 -3.55 3.40 -13.88
N CYS A 337 -4.68 3.62 -13.19
CA CYS A 337 -4.67 3.91 -11.76
C CYS A 337 -5.18 2.72 -10.96
N SER A 338 -4.61 2.51 -9.77
CA SER A 338 -5.08 1.54 -8.79
C SER A 338 -5.12 2.18 -7.42
N GLU A 339 -6.10 1.81 -6.61
CA GLU A 339 -6.11 2.18 -5.20
C GLU A 339 -5.15 1.27 -4.43
N MET A 340 -4.24 1.87 -3.67
CA MET A 340 -3.34 1.17 -2.77
C MET A 340 -4.07 0.78 -1.47
N GLY A 341 -3.84 -0.45 -0.99
CA GLY A 341 -4.31 -0.93 0.31
C GLY A 341 -5.48 -1.91 0.21
N LEU A 342 -6.47 -1.85 1.09
CA LEU A 342 -7.52 -2.88 1.15
C LEU A 342 -8.31 -3.02 -0.17
N ARG A 343 -8.59 -1.90 -0.85
CA ARG A 343 -9.38 -1.86 -2.09
C ARG A 343 -8.58 -2.16 -3.36
N THR A 344 -7.29 -2.53 -3.26
CA THR A 344 -6.54 -3.00 -4.43
C THR A 344 -7.28 -4.18 -5.08
N VAL A 345 -7.47 -4.10 -6.40
CA VAL A 345 -8.06 -5.17 -7.20
C VAL A 345 -7.05 -5.69 -8.24
N PRO A 346 -7.11 -6.97 -8.64
CA PRO A 346 -6.34 -7.47 -9.76
C PRO A 346 -6.63 -6.68 -11.03
N MET A 347 -5.59 -6.41 -11.80
CA MET A 347 -5.68 -5.70 -13.09
C MET A 347 -5.00 -6.54 -14.17
N ASP A 348 -5.47 -6.40 -15.40
CA ASP A 348 -4.85 -7.04 -16.57
C ASP A 348 -3.60 -6.24 -17.00
N LEU A 349 -2.55 -6.35 -16.19
CA LEU A 349 -1.27 -5.68 -16.38
C LEU A 349 -0.14 -6.70 -16.25
N PRO A 350 1.04 -6.42 -16.84
CA PRO A 350 2.24 -7.20 -16.58
C PRO A 350 2.47 -7.35 -15.07
N VAL A 351 2.85 -8.56 -14.65
CA VAL A 351 3.33 -8.82 -13.28
C VAL A 351 4.47 -7.87 -12.96
N ASN A 352 4.65 -7.51 -11.68
CA ASN A 352 5.63 -6.53 -11.22
C ASN A 352 5.34 -5.09 -11.70
N SER A 353 4.07 -4.74 -11.94
CA SER A 353 3.68 -3.39 -12.37
C SER A 353 3.82 -2.38 -11.23
N LYS A 354 4.54 -1.28 -11.49
CA LYS A 354 4.83 -0.24 -10.50
C LYS A 354 3.82 0.89 -10.51
N PHE A 355 3.35 1.24 -9.32
CA PHE A 355 2.41 2.33 -9.06
C PHE A 355 3.03 3.32 -8.09
N PHE A 356 2.88 4.61 -8.39
CA PHE A 356 3.43 5.70 -7.59
C PHE A 356 2.31 6.63 -7.13
N LEU A 357 2.46 7.16 -5.93
CA LEU A 357 1.56 8.12 -5.32
C LEU A 357 2.32 8.98 -4.31
N LEU A 358 1.66 10.00 -3.80
CA LEU A 358 2.14 10.90 -2.75
C LEU A 358 1.23 10.74 -1.55
N THR A 359 1.75 10.95 -0.34
CA THR A 359 0.97 10.97 0.90
C THR A 359 1.33 12.20 1.74
N HIS A 360 0.44 12.59 2.65
CA HIS A 360 0.75 13.55 3.70
C HIS A 360 1.70 12.95 4.75
N ASP A 361 2.20 13.80 5.64
CA ASP A 361 3.11 13.46 6.75
C ASP A 361 2.39 12.97 8.01
N SER A 362 1.07 13.12 8.06
CA SER A 362 0.21 12.82 9.19
C SER A 362 -1.14 12.30 8.68
N SER A 363 -1.86 11.57 9.54
CA SER A 363 -3.18 11.02 9.19
C SER A 363 -4.22 12.16 9.16
N PRO A 364 -5.11 12.22 8.14
CA PRO A 364 -5.20 11.32 7.00
C PRO A 364 -4.01 11.49 6.02
N TYR A 365 -3.30 10.38 5.75
CA TYR A 365 -2.15 10.31 4.87
C TYR A 365 -2.54 10.38 3.40
N CYS A 366 -3.70 9.82 3.06
CA CYS A 366 -4.29 9.90 1.73
C CYS A 366 -4.61 11.36 1.32
N GLY A 367 -4.71 11.59 0.02
CA GLY A 367 -5.11 12.88 -0.53
C GLY A 367 -5.46 12.77 -2.01
N HIS A 368 -5.67 13.91 -2.64
CA HIS A 368 -5.97 14.03 -4.06
C HIS A 368 -4.78 14.62 -4.81
N HIS A 369 -4.39 13.95 -5.89
CA HIS A 369 -3.31 14.41 -6.76
C HIS A 369 -3.82 15.46 -7.75
N TYR A 370 -3.08 16.55 -7.88
CA TYR A 370 -3.30 17.59 -8.87
C TYR A 370 -2.06 17.77 -9.73
N LEU A 371 -2.24 17.81 -11.05
CA LEU A 371 -1.21 18.23 -11.99
C LEU A 371 -1.33 19.73 -12.18
N VAL A 372 -0.26 20.43 -11.81
CA VAL A 372 -0.14 21.88 -11.89
C VAL A 372 0.88 22.19 -12.97
N THR A 373 0.44 22.88 -14.02
CA THR A 373 1.33 23.34 -15.10
C THR A 373 1.46 24.85 -15.02
N ILE A 374 2.69 25.33 -14.85
CA ILE A 374 3.06 26.74 -14.79
C ILE A 374 3.72 27.12 -16.12
N THR A 375 3.17 28.11 -16.83
CA THR A 375 3.74 28.65 -18.07
C THR A 375 4.28 30.05 -17.81
N VAL A 376 5.59 30.22 -17.98
CA VAL A 376 6.26 31.52 -17.90
C VAL A 376 6.00 32.29 -19.19
N SER A 377 5.66 33.58 -19.07
CA SER A 377 5.42 34.48 -20.19
C SER A 377 6.62 34.55 -21.13
N ASN A 378 6.34 34.61 -22.43
CA ASN A 378 7.32 34.87 -23.48
C ASN A 378 7.20 36.30 -24.06
N SER A 379 6.56 37.21 -23.32
CA SER A 379 6.53 38.64 -23.68
C SER A 379 7.95 39.21 -23.76
N THR A 380 8.17 40.25 -24.56
CA THR A 380 9.47 40.93 -24.67
C THR A 380 10.03 41.33 -23.31
N VAL A 381 9.19 41.86 -22.42
CA VAL A 381 9.58 42.22 -21.04
C VAL A 381 10.11 41.02 -20.24
N ALA A 382 9.50 39.84 -20.40
CA ALA A 382 9.93 38.62 -19.72
C ALA A 382 11.22 38.05 -20.33
N ALA A 383 11.36 38.13 -21.66
CA ALA A 383 12.57 37.72 -22.36
C ALA A 383 13.76 38.63 -22.02
N ASP A 384 13.55 39.94 -21.97
CA ASP A 384 14.56 40.94 -21.57
C ASP A 384 14.94 40.77 -20.08
N HIS A 385 14.00 40.30 -19.25
CA HIS A 385 14.28 39.96 -17.86
C HIS A 385 15.07 38.65 -17.72
N ASP A 386 15.14 37.78 -18.74
CA ASP A 386 16.02 36.59 -18.77
C ASP A 386 15.95 35.71 -17.50
N GLY A 387 14.69 35.37 -17.14
CA GLY A 387 14.33 34.41 -16.10
C GLY A 387 14.65 34.80 -14.66
N GLU A 388 14.26 33.95 -13.71
CA GLU A 388 14.52 34.17 -12.28
C GLU A 388 14.61 32.83 -11.52
N PHE A 389 15.40 32.78 -10.45
CA PHE A 389 15.42 31.64 -9.52
C PHE A 389 14.39 31.81 -8.42
N GLY A 390 13.68 30.77 -8.02
CA GLY A 390 12.91 30.85 -6.78
C GLY A 390 12.05 29.64 -6.46
N LEU A 391 11.17 29.85 -5.51
CA LEU A 391 10.23 28.87 -4.99
C LEU A 391 8.81 29.30 -5.35
N LEU A 392 8.02 28.36 -5.85
CA LEU A 392 6.60 28.58 -6.11
C LEU A 392 5.77 27.84 -5.06
N TYR A 393 4.82 28.56 -4.49
CA TYR A 393 3.81 28.02 -3.58
C TYR A 393 2.43 28.14 -4.21
N LEU A 394 1.61 27.14 -3.98
CA LEU A 394 0.25 27.03 -4.49
C LEU A 394 -0.74 26.78 -3.35
N THR A 395 -1.84 27.50 -3.34
CA THR A 395 -3.00 27.22 -2.49
C THR A 395 -4.22 27.00 -3.36
N LEU A 396 -4.87 25.84 -3.22
CA LEU A 396 -6.09 25.48 -3.94
C LEU A 396 -7.29 25.82 -3.05
N GLU A 397 -8.22 26.64 -3.56
CA GLU A 397 -9.46 27.01 -2.87
C GLU A 397 -10.64 26.51 -3.71
N GLY A 398 -11.35 25.50 -3.22
CA GLY A 398 -12.54 24.97 -3.85
C GLY A 398 -13.79 25.18 -3.01
N PHE A 399 -14.92 24.63 -3.45
CA PHE A 399 -16.20 24.77 -2.73
C PHE A 399 -16.26 23.95 -1.44
N SER A 400 -15.50 22.87 -1.32
CA SER A 400 -15.54 21.98 -0.17
C SER A 400 -14.52 22.37 0.90
N SER A 401 -13.32 22.76 0.49
CA SER A 401 -12.25 23.16 1.42
C SER A 401 -11.17 23.99 0.71
N THR A 402 -10.23 24.51 1.52
CA THR A 402 -9.01 25.16 1.06
C THR A 402 -7.81 24.31 1.47
N SER A 403 -6.86 24.10 0.57
CA SER A 403 -5.63 23.39 0.89
C SER A 403 -4.73 24.24 1.79
N ASN A 404 -3.80 23.60 2.52
CA ASN A 404 -2.65 24.32 3.05
C ASN A 404 -1.76 24.82 1.89
N PRO A 405 -0.87 25.80 2.11
CA PRO A 405 0.11 26.20 1.10
C PRO A 405 1.01 25.03 0.72
N ILE A 406 1.05 24.72 -0.58
CA ILE A 406 1.80 23.60 -1.15
C ILE A 406 3.05 24.15 -1.82
N SER A 407 4.22 23.65 -1.46
CA SER A 407 5.46 23.95 -2.20
C SER A 407 5.47 23.14 -3.50
N LEU A 408 5.54 23.80 -4.66
CA LEU A 408 5.66 23.12 -5.95
C LEU A 408 7.06 22.53 -6.14
N THR A 409 8.08 23.21 -5.60
CA THR A 409 9.46 22.74 -5.61
C THR A 409 10.02 22.68 -4.19
N PRO A 410 10.82 21.65 -3.84
CA PRO A 410 11.50 21.59 -2.54
C PRO A 410 12.75 22.49 -2.50
N THR A 411 13.30 22.81 -3.66
CA THR A 411 14.50 23.64 -3.86
C THR A 411 14.24 24.73 -4.89
N THR A 412 15.10 25.73 -4.91
CA THR A 412 15.03 26.80 -5.91
C THR A 412 15.20 26.23 -7.31
N GLU A 413 14.31 26.61 -8.21
CA GLU A 413 14.36 26.28 -9.63
C GLU A 413 14.50 27.56 -10.46
N TYR A 414 15.09 27.44 -11.66
CA TYR A 414 15.22 28.54 -12.61
C TYR A 414 14.07 28.54 -13.60
N TYR A 415 13.39 29.68 -13.70
CA TYR A 415 12.23 29.87 -14.57
C TYR A 415 12.60 30.83 -15.71
N SER A 416 12.95 30.29 -16.88
CA SER A 416 13.24 31.12 -18.07
C SER A 416 11.98 31.57 -18.80
N ALA A 417 12.07 32.66 -19.56
CA ALA A 417 10.96 33.14 -20.38
C ALA A 417 10.46 32.06 -21.36
N GLY A 418 9.14 31.92 -21.46
CA GLY A 418 8.50 30.89 -22.30
C GLY A 418 8.62 29.45 -21.81
N SER A 419 9.27 29.18 -20.68
CA SER A 419 9.37 27.82 -20.13
C SER A 419 8.04 27.31 -19.55
N VAL A 420 7.87 25.99 -19.58
CA VAL A 420 6.70 25.28 -19.05
C VAL A 420 7.19 24.29 -18.01
N HIS A 421 6.58 24.33 -16.82
CA HIS A 421 6.95 23.50 -15.69
C HIS A 421 5.73 22.75 -15.18
N GLN A 422 5.89 21.46 -14.89
CA GLN A 422 4.81 20.57 -14.46
C GLN A 422 5.14 19.96 -13.11
N TYR A 423 4.16 20.01 -12.21
CA TYR A 423 4.29 19.54 -10.84
C TYR A 423 3.07 18.71 -10.48
N VAL A 424 3.29 17.47 -10.04
CA VAL A 424 2.25 16.69 -9.37
C VAL A 424 2.32 16.96 -7.87
N VAL A 425 1.21 17.44 -7.32
CA VAL A 425 1.10 17.77 -5.89
C VAL A 425 -0.06 17.03 -5.23
N LEU A 426 0.01 16.90 -3.91
CA LEU A 426 -1.05 16.31 -3.09
C LEU A 426 -1.76 17.39 -2.28
N ALA A 427 -3.09 17.38 -2.30
CA ALA A 427 -3.92 18.21 -1.45
C ALA A 427 -5.12 17.45 -0.89
N SER A 428 -5.76 18.00 0.14
CA SER A 428 -7.07 17.55 0.59
C SER A 428 -8.12 17.72 -0.53
N ASN A 429 -9.28 17.08 -0.36
CA ASN A 429 -10.39 17.25 -1.29
C ASN A 429 -10.95 18.68 -1.22
N VAL A 430 -10.56 19.54 -2.16
CA VAL A 430 -11.09 20.91 -2.27
C VAL A 430 -12.44 20.95 -2.99
N GLY A 431 -12.91 19.83 -3.55
CA GLY A 431 -14.09 19.76 -4.38
C GLY A 431 -13.86 20.46 -5.73
N GLN A 432 -14.92 21.07 -6.29
CA GLN A 432 -14.78 21.85 -7.51
C GLN A 432 -13.92 23.10 -7.24
N LEU A 433 -12.88 23.30 -8.07
CA LEU A 433 -11.91 24.38 -7.90
C LEU A 433 -12.56 25.73 -8.19
N ARG A 434 -12.38 26.70 -7.29
CA ARG A 434 -12.94 28.05 -7.41
C ARG A 434 -11.84 29.08 -7.64
N LYS A 435 -10.76 29.01 -6.87
CA LYS A 435 -9.63 29.94 -6.95
C LYS A 435 -8.31 29.22 -6.74
N VAL A 436 -7.26 29.80 -7.27
CA VAL A 436 -5.88 29.34 -7.09
C VAL A 436 -5.06 30.53 -6.62
N ARG A 437 -4.29 30.36 -5.55
CA ARG A 437 -3.33 31.38 -5.10
C ARG A 437 -1.94 30.90 -5.41
N ILE A 438 -1.16 31.72 -6.11
CA ILE A 438 0.24 31.42 -6.42
C ILE A 438 1.13 32.48 -5.79
N THR A 439 2.17 32.03 -5.11
CA THR A 439 3.17 32.91 -4.48
C THR A 439 4.55 32.54 -4.98
N PHE A 440 5.26 33.51 -5.53
CA PHE A 440 6.67 33.38 -5.88
C PHE A 440 7.53 33.92 -4.74
N ARG A 441 8.56 33.18 -4.33
CA ARG A 441 9.53 33.62 -3.30
C ARG A 441 10.97 33.41 -3.76
N TYR A 442 11.77 34.46 -3.69
CA TYR A 442 13.22 34.43 -3.82
C TYR A 442 13.87 34.24 -2.44
N PRO A 443 14.62 33.15 -2.18
CA PRO A 443 15.18 32.86 -0.85
C PRO A 443 16.54 33.53 -0.55
N GLY A 444 17.08 34.34 -1.47
CA GLY A 444 18.27 35.15 -1.22
C GLY A 444 17.95 36.53 -0.61
N PRO A 445 18.96 37.41 -0.42
CA PRO A 445 18.70 38.80 -0.02
C PRO A 445 17.81 39.50 -1.06
N SER A 446 17.29 40.71 -0.75
CA SER A 446 16.45 41.48 -1.68
C SER A 446 17.10 41.82 -3.03
N PHE A 447 18.35 41.39 -3.24
CA PHE A 447 19.15 41.47 -4.46
C PHE A 447 19.72 40.08 -4.79
N ASN A 448 19.75 39.68 -6.07
CA ASN A 448 20.33 38.42 -6.53
C ASN A 448 21.79 38.64 -7.01
N PRO A 449 22.83 38.34 -6.21
CA PRO A 449 24.22 38.65 -6.56
C PRO A 449 24.76 37.85 -7.77
N MET A 450 24.14 36.72 -8.13
CA MET A 450 24.53 35.91 -9.30
C MET A 450 23.94 36.42 -10.62
N SER A 451 22.95 37.33 -10.57
CA SER A 451 22.31 37.88 -11.78
C SER A 451 22.89 39.24 -12.22
N TRP A 452 23.78 39.86 -11.43
CA TRP A 452 24.22 41.27 -11.59
C TRP A 452 23.07 42.31 -11.67
N ARG A 453 21.80 41.92 -11.39
CA ARG A 453 20.64 42.80 -11.46
C ARG A 453 20.37 43.44 -10.09
N LEU A 454 20.45 44.78 -10.02
CA LEU A 454 20.06 45.60 -8.86
C LEU A 454 18.54 45.88 -8.84
N GLN A 455 17.72 44.88 -9.17
CA GLN A 455 16.26 45.01 -9.25
C GLN A 455 15.58 43.93 -8.39
N GLU A 456 14.34 44.20 -7.95
CA GLU A 456 13.54 43.22 -7.23
C GLU A 456 13.35 41.95 -8.08
N PRO A 457 13.47 40.74 -7.49
CA PRO A 457 13.23 39.49 -8.20
C PRO A 457 11.78 39.40 -8.70
N ARG A 458 11.63 39.18 -10.01
CA ARG A 458 10.33 39.15 -10.69
C ARG A 458 10.22 37.91 -11.56
N LEU A 459 9.07 37.26 -11.47
CA LEU A 459 8.65 36.20 -12.38
C LEU A 459 7.50 36.74 -13.22
N PHE A 460 7.38 36.32 -14.48
CA PHE A 460 6.27 36.69 -15.34
C PHE A 460 5.57 35.42 -15.76
N LEU A 461 4.44 35.11 -15.16
CA LEU A 461 3.64 33.97 -15.54
C LEU A 461 2.64 34.40 -16.65
N SER A 462 2.14 33.46 -17.43
CA SER A 462 1.10 33.70 -18.46
C SER A 462 -0.09 32.78 -18.32
N LYS A 463 0.16 31.54 -17.89
CA LYS A 463 -0.88 30.51 -17.72
C LYS A 463 -0.56 29.62 -16.54
N VAL A 464 -1.61 29.29 -15.78
CA VAL A 464 -1.59 28.24 -14.75
C VAL A 464 -2.71 27.26 -15.07
N THR A 465 -2.36 25.99 -15.21
CA THR A 465 -3.34 24.91 -15.43
C THR A 465 -3.35 23.98 -14.22
N VAL A 466 -4.53 23.66 -13.72
CA VAL A 466 -4.71 22.69 -12.62
C VAL A 466 -5.66 21.60 -13.07
N GLN A 467 -5.22 20.35 -13.00
CA GLN A 467 -6.04 19.19 -13.33
C GLN A 467 -6.04 18.20 -12.16
N LEU A 468 -7.22 17.72 -11.76
CA LEU A 468 -7.36 16.64 -10.77
C LEU A 468 -7.08 15.29 -11.44
N LEU A 469 -6.37 14.40 -10.76
CA LEU A 469 -6.08 13.06 -11.28
C LEU A 469 -7.38 12.28 -11.57
N GLY A 470 -7.48 11.71 -12.77
CA GLY A 470 -8.66 10.99 -13.23
C GLY A 470 -9.80 11.89 -13.75
N ALA A 471 -9.70 13.21 -13.63
CA ALA A 471 -10.67 14.13 -14.21
C ALA A 471 -10.37 14.40 -15.69
N GLU A 472 -11.41 14.43 -16.53
CA GLU A 472 -11.28 14.79 -17.95
C GLU A 472 -11.12 16.29 -18.17
N THR A 473 -11.50 17.10 -17.19
CA THR A 473 -11.47 18.57 -17.27
C THR A 473 -10.26 19.14 -16.52
N SER A 474 -9.57 20.09 -17.14
CA SER A 474 -8.57 20.97 -16.52
C SER A 474 -9.15 22.36 -16.27
N TYR A 475 -8.64 23.04 -15.25
CA TYR A 475 -8.91 24.46 -14.99
C TYR A 475 -7.73 25.28 -15.52
N GLU A 476 -7.98 26.12 -16.52
CA GLU A 476 -6.96 26.95 -17.15
C GLU A 476 -7.17 28.42 -16.80
N PHE A 477 -6.22 29.00 -16.06
CA PHE A 477 -6.19 30.40 -15.70
C PHE A 477 -5.15 31.12 -16.57
N CYS A 478 -5.58 32.10 -17.35
CA CYS A 478 -4.74 32.96 -18.19
C CYS A 478 -4.75 34.38 -17.63
N PHE A 479 -3.62 35.07 -17.77
CA PHE A 479 -3.50 36.45 -17.31
C PHE A 479 -2.57 37.24 -18.21
N ASP A 480 -2.88 38.52 -18.39
CA ASP A 480 -2.04 39.46 -19.14
C ASP A 480 -0.72 39.60 -18.40
N ALA A 481 0.36 39.02 -18.94
CA ALA A 481 1.73 38.94 -18.41
C ALA A 481 1.94 39.73 -17.11
N SER A 482 1.42 39.20 -16.01
CA SER A 482 1.36 39.95 -14.75
C SER A 482 2.71 39.79 -14.08
N GLU A 483 3.29 40.88 -13.62
CA GLU A 483 4.56 40.87 -12.92
C GLU A 483 4.37 40.23 -11.53
N GLN A 484 4.91 39.03 -11.32
CA GLN A 484 4.97 38.36 -10.02
C GLN A 484 6.19 38.80 -9.22
N ARG A 485 5.99 39.65 -8.21
CA ARG A 485 7.05 40.07 -7.29
C ARG A 485 7.21 39.06 -6.17
N SER A 486 8.46 38.87 -5.75
CA SER A 486 8.78 38.00 -4.61
C SER A 486 7.97 38.38 -3.35
N GLY A 487 7.29 37.41 -2.76
CA GLY A 487 6.50 37.56 -1.54
C GLY A 487 5.06 38.04 -1.74
N LEU A 488 4.66 38.44 -2.95
CA LEU A 488 3.27 38.79 -3.25
C LEU A 488 2.44 37.56 -3.63
N GLU A 489 1.21 37.53 -3.13
CA GLU A 489 0.23 36.48 -3.44
C GLU A 489 -0.64 36.91 -4.61
N TYR A 490 -0.71 36.07 -5.64
CA TYR A 490 -1.52 36.28 -6.84
C TYR A 490 -2.73 35.36 -6.79
N VAL A 491 -3.93 35.96 -6.78
CA VAL A 491 -5.20 35.23 -6.66
C VAL A 491 -5.84 35.11 -8.04
N LEU A 492 -5.89 33.89 -8.56
CA LEU A 492 -6.55 33.51 -9.81
C LEU A 492 -7.98 33.05 -9.52
N THR A 493 -8.94 33.62 -10.23
CA THR A 493 -10.38 33.42 -10.03
C THR A 493 -11.04 32.96 -11.34
N PRO A 494 -12.34 32.59 -11.33
CA PRO A 494 -13.02 32.17 -12.54
C PRO A 494 -13.08 33.24 -13.64
N ASN A 495 -12.92 34.52 -13.29
CA ASN A 495 -12.83 35.61 -14.26
C ASN A 495 -11.52 35.58 -15.07
N ASP A 496 -10.51 34.92 -14.53
CA ASP A 496 -9.17 34.76 -15.12
C ASP A 496 -9.08 33.46 -15.94
N ILE A 497 -10.19 32.74 -16.14
CA ILE A 497 -10.22 31.56 -17.01
C ILE A 497 -9.95 31.98 -18.45
N CYS A 498 -9.05 31.25 -19.12
CA CYS A 498 -8.66 31.53 -20.50
C CYS A 498 -9.89 31.64 -21.42
N ARG A 499 -10.07 32.81 -22.06
CA ARG A 499 -11.10 33.00 -23.08
C ARG A 499 -10.58 32.43 -24.40
N CYS A 500 -11.36 31.54 -25.03
CA CYS A 500 -11.02 31.03 -26.35
C CYS A 500 -11.02 32.18 -27.37
N SER A 501 -9.94 32.32 -28.14
CA SER A 501 -9.96 33.16 -29.34
C SER A 501 -10.85 32.49 -30.39
N ALA A 502 -11.56 33.29 -31.19
CA ALA A 502 -12.55 32.83 -32.16
C ALA A 502 -11.98 31.99 -33.33
N SER A 503 -10.70 31.58 -33.30
CA SER A 503 -9.98 30.97 -34.41
C SER A 503 -9.33 29.61 -34.11
N SER A 504 -9.55 29.02 -32.93
CA SER A 504 -9.10 27.66 -32.64
C SER A 504 -10.25 26.82 -32.07
N ASN A 505 -10.38 25.58 -32.56
CA ASN A 505 -11.30 24.57 -32.02
C ASN A 505 -10.89 24.23 -30.59
N CYS A 506 -11.31 25.06 -29.66
CA CYS A 506 -11.12 24.87 -28.24
C CYS A 506 -12.40 24.24 -27.72
N SER A 507 -12.35 22.97 -27.34
CA SER A 507 -13.41 22.32 -26.57
C SER A 507 -13.35 22.81 -25.13
N THR A 508 -13.65 24.09 -24.91
CA THR A 508 -13.97 24.58 -23.57
C THR A 508 -15.45 24.37 -23.36
N THR A 509 -15.78 23.54 -22.37
CA THR A 509 -17.13 23.50 -21.82
C THR A 509 -17.38 24.91 -21.25
N LYS A 510 -18.18 25.71 -21.96
CA LYS A 510 -18.95 26.78 -21.32
C LYS A 510 -19.59 26.15 -20.08
N LEU A 511 -19.45 26.81 -18.93
CA LEU A 511 -20.19 26.51 -17.71
C LEU A 511 -21.70 26.56 -18.01
N ASN A 512 -22.24 25.46 -18.52
CA ASN A 512 -23.67 25.21 -18.53
C ASN A 512 -23.98 24.56 -17.19
N VAL A 513 -24.48 25.38 -16.29
CA VAL A 513 -25.05 25.01 -15.00
C VAL A 513 -26.32 24.17 -15.27
N PRO A 514 -26.39 22.89 -14.86
CA PRO A 514 -27.67 22.32 -14.49
C PRO A 514 -27.91 22.70 -13.03
N LEU A 515 -28.89 23.57 -12.81
CA LEU A 515 -29.51 23.73 -11.49
C LEU A 515 -30.06 22.36 -11.10
N LEU A 516 -29.35 21.63 -10.24
CA LEU A 516 -29.92 20.49 -9.52
C LEU A 516 -30.94 21.05 -8.53
N ASN A 517 -32.18 21.16 -9.00
CA ASN A 517 -33.34 21.30 -8.14
C ASN A 517 -33.30 20.19 -7.10
N LYS A 518 -33.26 20.59 -5.82
CA LYS A 518 -33.59 19.71 -4.70
C LYS A 518 -34.98 19.11 -4.96
N THR A 519 -35.04 17.86 -5.38
CA THR A 519 -36.22 17.04 -5.11
C THR A 519 -36.19 16.71 -3.62
N GLN A 520 -37.00 17.44 -2.85
CA GLN A 520 -37.47 16.99 -1.55
C GLN A 520 -38.12 15.62 -1.73
N SER A 521 -37.49 14.56 -1.25
CA SER A 521 -38.24 13.35 -0.88
C SER A 521 -38.71 13.54 0.55
N SER A 522 -39.98 13.92 0.68
CA SER A 522 -40.75 13.84 1.91
C SER A 522 -40.75 12.40 2.42
N PHE A 523 -40.11 12.15 3.57
CA PHE A 523 -40.47 11.01 4.42
C PHE A 523 -41.67 11.46 5.25
N THR A 524 -42.85 10.93 4.91
CA THR A 524 -44.02 10.96 5.78
C THR A 524 -43.87 9.86 6.82
N ASP A 525 -43.88 10.26 8.08
CA ASP A 525 -44.20 9.43 9.24
C ASP A 525 -45.61 8.85 9.17
N SER A 526 -45.84 7.80 9.98
CA SER A 526 -47.08 7.04 10.28
C SER A 526 -47.38 5.89 9.29
N VAL A 527 -47.56 4.61 9.71
CA VAL A 527 -48.53 4.07 10.70
C VAL A 527 -48.14 2.64 11.17
N ILE A 528 -48.00 2.44 12.49
CA ILE A 528 -48.70 1.45 13.37
C ILE A 528 -48.97 0.01 12.84
N PHE A 529 -48.19 -0.98 13.29
CA PHE A 529 -48.52 -2.03 14.29
C PHE A 529 -47.34 -3.00 14.44
#